data_AF-W9Z6Z2-F1
#
_entry.id   AF-W9Z6Z2-F1
#
_cell.length_a   1.000
_cell.length_b   1.000
_cell.length_c   1.000
_cell.angle_alpha   90.00
_cell.angle_beta   90.00
_cell.angle_gamma   90.00
#
_symmetry.space_group_name_H-M   'P 1'
#
loop_
_entity.id
_entity.type
_entity.pdbx_description
1 polymer ?
#
loop_
_entity_poly.entity_id
_entity_poly.type
_entity_poly.pdbx_seq_one_letter_code
_entity_poly.pdbx_strand_id
1 'polypeptide(L)'
;MAGEARDLRQRVETKIAELKGEIATLETKKEDLTRKHRKVEQEEKGKVVRGEGTGGKLGVLMGLAKARVNELRQILEDVVGQRDELQERVRELEELLTKFKKDYNPNFNDEGVKAAVESFEDYSAREETERASKKVVNEDDILSVLQEDSERNGVNWKELEEGDASVTDITPSTSSASGSLPTASSPTTPSLARNRPSSAPSAPPSRSPTVTSLRRLRTSPRKSKTSRRTHGPDDIFHALKNKCISLEAGEYTYEHCWLEKATQKSKKGHGHSIMGHFKRIQRDFVDDEDRLDGKSLGRGERIVLRYEDGQQCWNGPKRRTDVWLGCSETEEVWRVSDAEKCVYKMVVGTPAACEFAEAAGERKKDEL
;
A
#
# COMPACT_ATOMS: atom_id res chain seq x y z
N MET A 1 -30.30 -47.65 51.11
CA MET A 1 -29.17 -47.49 52.05
C MET A 1 -27.96 -48.37 51.71
N ALA A 2 -27.96 -49.70 51.89
CA ALA A 2 -26.74 -50.51 51.67
C ALA A 2 -26.41 -50.84 50.19
N GLY A 3 -27.43 -50.96 49.32
CA GLY A 3 -27.24 -51.20 47.88
C GLY A 3 -26.68 -49.98 47.14
N GLU A 4 -27.27 -48.81 47.38
CA GLU A 4 -26.85 -47.53 46.76
C GLU A 4 -25.38 -47.17 47.09
N ALA A 5 -24.92 -47.48 48.30
CA ALA A 5 -23.53 -47.25 48.70
C ALA A 5 -22.55 -48.17 47.96
N ARG A 6 -22.96 -49.40 47.59
CA ARG A 6 -22.14 -50.32 46.79
C ARG A 6 -22.07 -49.87 45.33
N ASP A 7 -23.19 -49.44 44.77
CA ASP A 7 -23.25 -48.94 43.39
C ASP A 7 -22.40 -47.67 43.22
N LEU A 8 -22.42 -46.77 44.20
CA LEU A 8 -21.55 -45.58 44.20
C LEU A 8 -20.07 -45.94 44.25
N ARG A 9 -19.67 -46.92 45.07
CA ARG A 9 -18.28 -47.39 45.14
C ARG A 9 -17.82 -47.98 43.82
N GLN A 10 -18.65 -48.81 43.18
CA GLN A 10 -18.32 -49.42 41.89
C GLN A 10 -18.20 -48.37 40.77
N ARG A 11 -19.04 -47.33 40.79
CA ARG A 11 -18.91 -46.17 39.87
C ARG A 11 -17.65 -45.35 40.10
N VAL A 12 -17.20 -45.22 41.34
CA VAL A 12 -15.95 -44.53 41.67
C VAL A 12 -14.75 -45.38 41.23
N GLU A 13 -14.77 -46.69 41.48
CA GLU A 13 -13.70 -47.61 41.08
C GLU A 13 -13.53 -47.69 39.56
N THR A 14 -14.63 -47.72 38.80
CA THR A 14 -14.61 -47.68 37.32
C THR A 14 -14.03 -46.36 36.81
N LYS A 15 -14.44 -45.21 37.36
CA LYS A 15 -13.85 -43.90 37.01
C LYS A 15 -12.37 -43.81 37.36
N ILE A 16 -11.95 -44.37 38.50
CA ILE A 16 -10.52 -44.42 38.87
C ILE A 16 -9.73 -45.25 37.86
N ALA A 17 -10.27 -46.38 37.39
CA ALA A 17 -9.62 -47.21 36.39
C ALA A 17 -9.51 -46.49 35.03
N GLU A 18 -10.58 -45.80 34.61
CA GLU A 18 -10.62 -44.99 33.39
C GLU A 18 -9.58 -43.86 33.43
N LEU A 19 -9.59 -43.05 34.50
CA LEU A 19 -8.63 -41.94 34.68
C LEU A 19 -7.18 -42.43 34.76
N LYS A 20 -6.92 -43.60 35.35
CA LYS A 20 -5.58 -44.21 35.35
C LYS A 20 -5.13 -44.58 33.93
N GLY A 21 -6.05 -45.09 33.11
CA GLY A 21 -5.79 -45.35 31.70
C GLY A 21 -5.45 -44.06 30.94
N GLU A 22 -6.23 -43.00 31.14
CA GLU A 22 -6.00 -41.70 30.51
C GLU A 22 -4.64 -41.10 30.91
N ILE A 23 -4.27 -41.15 32.19
CA ILE A 23 -2.96 -40.67 32.69
C ILE A 23 -1.82 -41.38 31.96
N ALA A 24 -1.87 -42.72 31.84
CA ALA A 24 -0.83 -43.48 31.14
C ALA A 24 -0.74 -43.09 29.64
N THR A 25 -1.87 -42.83 28.98
CA THR A 25 -1.86 -42.35 27.59
C THR A 25 -1.32 -40.92 27.46
N LEU A 26 -1.53 -40.06 28.45
CA LEU A 26 -0.99 -38.70 28.46
C LEU A 26 0.51 -38.68 28.75
N GLU A 27 0.99 -39.57 29.62
CA GLU A 27 2.42 -39.72 29.91
C GLU A 27 3.21 -40.15 28.67
N THR A 28 2.73 -41.16 27.94
CA THR A 28 3.35 -41.58 26.67
C THR A 28 3.35 -40.47 25.62
N LYS A 29 2.25 -39.72 25.49
CA LYS A 29 2.20 -38.53 24.60
C LYS A 29 3.18 -37.43 25.01
N LYS A 30 3.37 -37.20 26.31
CA LYS A 30 4.34 -36.24 26.84
C LYS A 30 5.78 -36.66 26.48
N GLU A 31 6.11 -37.94 26.63
CA GLU A 31 7.42 -38.48 26.23
C GLU A 31 7.68 -38.35 24.72
N ASP A 32 6.67 -38.64 23.89
CA ASP A 32 6.76 -38.47 22.44
C ASP A 32 6.93 -37.00 22.03
N LEU A 33 6.16 -36.09 22.63
CA LEU A 33 6.26 -34.65 22.36
C LEU A 33 7.62 -34.08 22.80
N THR A 34 8.12 -34.49 23.96
CA THR A 34 9.45 -34.03 24.44
C THR A 34 10.58 -34.55 23.54
N ARG A 35 10.49 -35.79 23.05
CA ARG A 35 11.44 -36.32 22.06
C ARG A 35 11.38 -35.55 20.74
N LYS A 36 10.17 -35.23 20.24
CA LYS A 36 9.99 -34.41 19.03
C LYS A 36 10.54 -33.00 19.21
N HIS A 37 10.27 -32.36 20.35
CA HIS A 37 10.80 -31.04 20.67
C HIS A 37 12.34 -31.03 20.64
N ARG A 38 12.98 -32.00 21.31
CA ARG A 38 14.44 -32.12 21.31
C ARG A 38 15.01 -32.33 19.89
N LYS A 39 14.32 -33.09 19.05
CA LYS A 39 14.73 -33.29 17.65
C LYS A 39 14.64 -32.00 16.84
N VAL A 40 13.53 -31.26 16.96
CA VAL A 40 13.34 -29.97 16.29
C VAL A 40 14.37 -28.95 16.77
N GLU A 41 14.64 -28.85 18.07
CA GLU A 41 15.69 -27.96 18.59
C GLU A 41 17.07 -28.26 18.01
N GLN A 42 17.42 -29.55 17.84
CA GLN A 42 18.69 -29.95 17.23
C GLN A 42 18.75 -29.62 15.74
N GLU A 43 17.63 -29.79 15.02
CA GLU A 43 17.52 -29.41 13.61
C GLU A 43 17.63 -27.89 13.41
N GLU A 44 16.99 -27.09 14.27
CA GLU A 44 17.10 -25.63 14.23
C GLU A 44 18.52 -25.15 14.59
N LYS A 45 19.15 -25.72 15.62
CA LYS A 45 20.56 -25.46 15.94
C LYS A 45 21.49 -25.80 14.77
N GLY A 46 21.20 -26.88 14.03
CA GLY A 46 21.97 -27.28 12.84
C GLY A 46 21.75 -26.39 11.62
N LYS A 47 20.55 -25.81 11.45
CA LYS A 47 20.28 -24.85 10.36
C LYS A 47 20.96 -23.51 10.58
N VAL A 48 21.01 -23.02 11.83
CA VAL A 48 21.66 -21.75 12.18
C VAL A 48 23.19 -21.80 11.94
N VAL A 49 23.81 -22.97 12.05
CA VAL A 49 25.25 -23.17 11.84
C VAL A 49 25.65 -23.26 10.35
N ARG A 50 24.68 -23.34 9.43
CA ARG A 50 24.95 -23.40 7.98
C ARG A 50 25.06 -22.03 7.29
N GLY A 51 24.92 -20.93 8.02
CA GLY A 51 25.35 -19.62 7.51
C GLY A 51 26.87 -19.52 7.56
N GLU A 52 27.51 -19.14 6.45
CA GLU A 52 28.96 -18.95 6.30
C GLU A 52 29.52 -17.84 7.20
N GLY A 53 29.53 -18.05 8.52
CA GLY A 53 30.11 -17.14 9.50
C GLY A 53 30.55 -17.91 10.73
N THR A 54 31.86 -18.07 10.89
CA THR A 54 32.47 -18.57 12.11
C THR A 54 32.22 -17.58 13.26
N GLY A 55 31.26 -17.86 14.14
CA GLY A 55 31.19 -17.15 15.43
C GLY A 55 29.79 -16.90 16.00
N GLY A 56 29.11 -17.93 16.50
CA GLY A 56 27.96 -17.74 17.41
C GLY A 56 26.88 -16.75 16.96
N LYS A 57 26.16 -16.13 17.91
CA LYS A 57 25.09 -15.14 17.62
C LYS A 57 25.62 -13.86 16.97
N LEU A 58 26.86 -13.47 17.27
CA LEU A 58 27.48 -12.25 16.75
C LEU A 58 27.80 -12.37 15.25
N GLY A 59 28.35 -13.51 14.82
CA GLY A 59 28.62 -13.80 13.42
C GLY A 59 27.34 -13.86 12.57
N VAL A 60 26.23 -14.37 13.13
CA VAL A 60 24.92 -14.33 12.46
C VAL A 60 24.43 -12.88 12.29
N LEU A 61 24.56 -12.05 13.32
CA LEU A 61 24.18 -10.62 13.22
C LEU A 61 25.07 -9.86 12.24
N MET A 62 26.36 -10.15 12.21
CA MET A 62 27.29 -9.53 11.29
C MET A 62 27.03 -9.94 9.84
N GLY A 63 26.74 -11.23 9.59
CA GLY A 63 26.30 -11.70 8.28
C GLY A 63 25.01 -11.01 7.82
N LEU A 64 24.03 -10.84 8.72
CA LEU A 64 22.80 -10.10 8.43
C LEU A 64 23.07 -8.61 8.15
N ALA A 65 23.95 -7.98 8.93
CA ALA A 65 24.33 -6.58 8.74
C ALA A 65 25.03 -6.38 7.40
N LYS A 66 26.02 -7.23 7.06
CA LYS A 66 26.72 -7.20 5.77
C LYS A 66 25.77 -7.40 4.59
N ALA A 67 24.82 -8.34 4.71
CA ALA A 67 23.79 -8.54 3.69
C ALA A 67 22.90 -7.29 3.50
N ARG A 68 22.47 -6.66 4.60
CA ARG A 68 21.67 -5.41 4.53
C ARG A 68 22.45 -4.23 3.97
N VAL A 69 23.74 -4.09 4.31
CA VAL A 69 24.59 -3.03 3.77
C VAL A 69 24.76 -3.19 2.25
N ASN A 70 24.99 -4.42 1.78
CA ASN A 70 25.11 -4.69 0.35
C ASN A 70 23.78 -4.46 -0.40
N GLU A 71 22.65 -4.84 0.19
CA GLU A 71 21.32 -4.55 -0.36
C GLU A 71 21.09 -3.04 -0.47
N LEU A 72 21.44 -2.26 0.56
CA LEU A 72 21.31 -0.80 0.53
C LEU A 72 22.22 -0.16 -0.52
N ARG A 73 23.44 -0.67 -0.71
CA ARG A 73 24.33 -0.22 -1.79
C ARG A 73 23.74 -0.47 -3.16
N GLN A 74 23.21 -1.67 -3.39
CA GLN A 74 22.59 -2.02 -4.67
C GLN A 74 21.39 -1.12 -4.96
N ILE A 75 20.53 -0.88 -3.96
CA ILE A 75 19.40 0.04 -4.10
C ILE A 75 19.89 1.47 -4.38
N LEU A 76 20.95 1.93 -3.71
CA LEU A 76 21.52 3.25 -3.96
C LEU A 76 22.07 3.36 -5.39
N GLU A 77 22.74 2.32 -5.89
CA GLU A 77 23.24 2.24 -7.26
C GLU A 77 22.09 2.34 -8.27
N ASP A 78 21.02 1.58 -8.07
CA ASP A 78 19.82 1.63 -8.91
C ASP A 78 19.17 3.03 -8.90
N VAL A 79 19.06 3.66 -7.73
CA VAL A 79 18.48 5.01 -7.58
C VAL A 79 19.35 6.07 -8.25
N VAL A 80 20.67 5.97 -8.12
CA VAL A 80 21.61 6.87 -8.81
C VAL A 80 21.53 6.68 -10.33
N GLY A 81 21.45 5.43 -10.81
CA GLY A 81 21.24 5.14 -12.22
C GLY A 81 19.92 5.74 -12.76
N GLN A 82 18.83 5.62 -12.01
CA GLN A 82 17.54 6.26 -12.37
C GLN A 82 17.63 7.79 -12.38
N ARG A 83 18.34 8.39 -11.41
CA ARG A 83 18.58 9.84 -11.38
C ARG A 83 19.32 10.28 -12.65
N ASP A 84 20.37 9.58 -13.02
CA ASP A 84 21.22 9.94 -14.16
C ASP A 84 20.44 9.79 -15.49
N GLU A 85 19.65 8.73 -15.65
CA GLU A 85 18.76 8.56 -16.81
C GLU A 85 17.73 9.67 -16.90
N LEU A 86 17.11 10.07 -15.78
CA LEU A 86 16.16 11.18 -15.74
C LEU A 86 16.84 12.51 -16.07
N GLN A 87 18.06 12.75 -15.56
CA GLN A 87 18.83 13.94 -15.86
C GLN A 87 19.20 14.02 -17.35
N GLU A 88 19.52 12.90 -17.99
CA GLU A 88 19.77 12.84 -19.43
C GLU A 88 18.51 13.17 -20.24
N ARG A 89 17.37 12.58 -19.89
CA ARG A 89 16.07 12.88 -20.53
C ARG A 89 15.67 14.35 -20.38
N VAL A 90 15.88 14.93 -19.19
CA VAL A 90 15.62 16.36 -18.96
C VAL A 90 16.53 17.21 -19.84
N ARG A 91 17.82 16.88 -19.92
CA ARG A 91 18.77 17.58 -20.79
C ARG A 91 18.36 17.53 -22.27
N GLU A 92 17.93 16.38 -22.76
CA GLU A 92 17.44 16.22 -24.14
C GLU A 92 16.19 17.09 -24.40
N LEU A 93 15.22 17.08 -23.48
CA LEU A 93 14.02 17.92 -23.57
C LEU A 93 14.34 19.41 -23.53
N GLU A 94 15.25 19.83 -22.64
CA GLU A 94 15.74 21.20 -22.57
C GLU A 94 16.43 21.63 -23.88
N GLU A 95 17.23 20.75 -24.49
CA GLU A 95 17.86 21.02 -25.78
C GLU A 95 16.81 21.19 -26.90
N LEU A 96 15.81 20.30 -26.94
CA LEU A 96 14.70 20.38 -27.89
C LEU A 96 13.90 21.67 -27.72
N LEU A 97 13.54 22.04 -26.49
CA LEU A 97 12.80 23.27 -26.20
C LEU A 97 13.64 24.52 -26.49
N THR A 98 14.96 24.46 -26.27
CA THR A 98 15.87 25.55 -26.63
C THR A 98 15.94 25.74 -28.15
N LYS A 99 16.00 24.65 -28.93
CA LYS A 99 15.91 24.71 -30.41
C LYS A 99 14.55 25.25 -30.86
N PHE A 100 13.47 24.74 -30.28
CA PHE A 100 12.10 25.20 -30.57
C PHE A 100 11.94 26.72 -30.33
N LYS A 101 12.45 27.22 -29.20
CA LYS A 101 12.46 28.66 -28.89
C LYS A 101 13.23 29.48 -29.93
N LYS A 102 14.40 29.01 -30.38
CA LYS A 102 15.27 29.73 -31.33
C LYS A 102 14.69 29.76 -32.74
N ASP A 103 14.13 28.64 -33.18
CA ASP A 103 13.74 28.43 -34.57
C ASP A 103 12.24 28.71 -34.82
N TYR A 104 11.48 29.02 -33.77
CA TYR A 104 10.07 29.41 -33.90
C TYR A 104 9.92 30.75 -34.62
N ASN A 105 8.93 30.83 -35.53
CA ASN A 105 8.60 32.03 -36.30
C ASN A 105 7.79 33.03 -35.47
N PRO A 106 8.38 34.16 -35.01
CA PRO A 106 7.70 35.09 -34.11
C PRO A 106 6.58 35.89 -34.80
N ASN A 107 6.57 35.94 -36.14
CA ASN A 107 5.59 36.69 -36.92
C ASN A 107 4.24 35.95 -37.02
N PHE A 108 4.20 34.67 -36.65
CA PHE A 108 2.95 33.93 -36.54
C PHE A 108 2.37 34.16 -35.14
N ASN A 109 1.15 34.68 -35.04
CA ASN A 109 0.49 34.98 -33.77
C ASN A 109 -0.22 33.74 -33.19
N ASP A 110 0.45 32.60 -33.16
CA ASP A 110 -0.09 31.44 -32.45
C ASP A 110 0.07 31.68 -30.94
N GLU A 111 -1.05 31.96 -30.28
CA GLU A 111 -1.09 32.21 -28.83
C GLU A 111 -0.58 31.00 -28.03
N GLY A 112 -0.79 29.78 -28.53
CA GLY A 112 -0.33 28.55 -27.88
C GLY A 112 1.19 28.41 -27.91
N VAL A 113 1.82 28.74 -29.04
CA VAL A 113 3.29 28.67 -29.14
C VAL A 113 3.96 29.77 -28.33
N LYS A 114 3.41 30.99 -28.34
CA LYS A 114 3.93 32.09 -27.51
C LYS A 114 3.86 31.76 -26.02
N ALA A 115 2.71 31.26 -25.55
CA ALA A 115 2.54 30.84 -24.16
C ALA A 115 3.50 29.70 -23.77
N ALA A 116 3.75 28.75 -24.69
CA ALA A 116 4.69 27.66 -24.44
C ALA A 116 6.14 28.15 -24.31
N VAL A 117 6.59 29.05 -25.20
CA VAL A 117 7.92 29.64 -25.15
C VAL A 117 8.12 30.45 -23.87
N GLU A 118 7.18 31.32 -23.51
CA GLU A 118 7.21 32.11 -22.28
C GLU A 118 7.30 31.21 -21.04
N SER A 119 6.49 30.13 -21.00
CA SER A 119 6.53 29.18 -19.89
C SER A 119 7.86 28.43 -19.75
N PHE A 120 8.56 28.19 -20.87
CA PHE A 120 9.88 27.58 -20.87
C PHE A 120 10.95 28.57 -20.39
N GLU A 121 10.84 29.85 -20.76
CA GLU A 121 11.71 30.91 -20.24
C GLU A 121 11.59 31.00 -18.71
N ASP A 122 10.36 31.07 -18.19
CA ASP A 122 10.09 31.08 -16.76
C ASP A 122 10.59 29.82 -16.05
N TYR A 123 10.48 28.65 -16.69
CA TYR A 123 11.05 27.41 -16.16
C TYR A 123 12.57 27.50 -16.08
N SER A 124 13.25 27.87 -17.16
CA SER A 124 14.71 27.94 -17.22
C SER A 124 15.28 28.93 -16.18
N ALA A 125 14.64 30.09 -16.01
CA ALA A 125 15.04 31.08 -15.01
C ALA A 125 14.87 30.55 -13.58
N ARG A 126 13.79 29.82 -13.29
CA ARG A 126 13.58 29.21 -11.96
C ARG A 126 14.57 28.10 -11.68
N GLU A 127 14.81 27.19 -12.63
CA GLU A 127 15.78 26.11 -12.48
C GLU A 127 17.20 26.64 -12.18
N GLU A 128 17.65 27.68 -12.88
CA GLU A 128 18.95 28.31 -12.59
C GLU A 128 19.03 28.83 -11.15
N THR A 129 17.96 29.47 -10.65
CA THR A 129 17.91 29.95 -9.26
C THR A 129 17.82 28.81 -8.24
N GLU A 130 17.06 27.75 -8.52
CA GLU A 130 16.95 26.59 -7.65
C GLU A 130 18.25 25.78 -7.59
N ARG A 131 18.94 25.62 -8.72
CA ARG A 131 20.23 24.94 -8.80
C ARG A 131 21.32 25.69 -8.04
N ALA A 132 21.27 27.02 -8.04
CA ALA A 132 22.16 27.85 -7.24
C ALA A 132 21.86 27.77 -5.72
N SER A 133 20.62 27.44 -5.35
CA SER A 133 20.14 27.43 -3.95
C SER A 133 20.17 26.05 -3.29
N LYS A 134 20.13 24.96 -4.07
CA LYS A 134 20.16 23.58 -3.56
C LYS A 134 21.58 23.21 -3.11
N LYS A 135 21.68 22.65 -1.91
CA LYS A 135 22.92 22.02 -1.41
C LYS A 135 23.24 20.84 -2.32
N VAL A 136 24.26 20.99 -3.15
CA VAL A 136 24.77 19.91 -4.02
C VAL A 136 25.36 18.84 -3.11
N VAL A 137 24.74 17.67 -3.06
CA VAL A 137 25.44 16.47 -2.58
C VAL A 137 26.53 16.22 -3.61
N ASN A 138 27.79 16.25 -3.18
CA ASN A 138 28.89 16.07 -4.12
C ASN A 138 28.80 14.67 -4.73
N GLU A 139 28.95 14.56 -6.04
CA GLU A 139 28.88 13.26 -6.73
C GLU A 139 29.95 12.31 -6.18
N ASP A 140 31.12 12.86 -5.80
CA ASP A 140 32.20 12.13 -5.16
C ASP A 140 31.77 11.47 -3.83
N ASP A 141 30.91 12.14 -3.04
CA ASP A 141 30.44 11.61 -1.77
C ASP A 141 29.52 10.40 -2.00
N ILE A 142 28.68 10.45 -3.02
CA ILE A 142 27.77 9.35 -3.38
C ILE A 142 28.58 8.15 -3.90
N LEU A 143 29.57 8.41 -4.77
CA LEU A 143 30.46 7.39 -5.30
C LEU A 143 31.29 6.72 -4.20
N SER A 144 31.72 7.47 -3.18
CA SER A 144 32.46 6.91 -2.04
C SER A 144 31.65 5.90 -1.23
N VAL A 145 30.34 6.11 -1.10
CA VAL A 145 29.41 5.21 -0.37
C VAL A 145 29.08 3.96 -1.18
N LEU A 146 29.01 4.09 -2.51
CA LEU A 146 28.78 2.98 -3.43
C LEU A 146 29.99 2.03 -3.52
N GLN A 147 31.20 2.52 -3.25
CA GLN A 147 32.39 1.68 -3.26
C GLN A 147 32.29 0.57 -2.19
N GLU A 148 32.74 -0.63 -2.56
CA GLU A 148 32.76 -1.77 -1.65
C GLU A 148 33.58 -1.49 -0.39
N ASP A 149 33.17 -2.12 0.71
CA ASP A 149 33.88 -2.05 1.97
C ASP A 149 35.27 -2.69 1.88
N SER A 150 36.27 -2.00 2.41
CA SER A 150 37.65 -2.47 2.52
C SER A 150 38.27 -1.99 3.82
N GLU A 151 39.51 -2.38 4.10
CA GLU A 151 40.27 -1.92 5.27
C GLU A 151 40.46 -0.40 5.34
N ARG A 152 40.26 0.31 4.21
CA ARG A 152 40.47 1.77 4.11
C ARG A 152 39.22 2.55 3.72
N ASN A 153 38.13 1.88 3.39
CA ASN A 153 36.88 2.50 2.94
C ASN A 153 35.68 1.76 3.52
N GLY A 154 34.80 2.46 4.22
CA GLY A 154 33.61 1.87 4.83
C GLY A 154 33.92 0.98 6.04
N VAL A 155 33.23 -0.16 6.14
CA VAL A 155 33.28 -1.06 7.30
C VAL A 155 34.31 -2.18 7.10
N ASN A 156 35.32 -2.28 7.97
CA ASN A 156 36.29 -3.36 7.91
C ASN A 156 35.71 -4.69 8.45
N TRP A 157 35.02 -5.45 7.59
CA TRP A 157 34.38 -6.71 7.97
C TRP A 157 35.36 -7.79 8.45
N LYS A 158 36.60 -7.80 7.96
CA LYS A 158 37.60 -8.83 8.32
C LYS A 158 38.09 -8.66 9.75
N GLU A 159 38.31 -7.42 10.18
CA GLU A 159 38.71 -7.10 11.56
C GLU A 159 37.63 -7.47 12.58
N LEU A 160 36.36 -7.33 12.20
CA LEU A 160 35.21 -7.74 13.02
C LEU A 160 34.99 -9.26 13.06
N GLU A 161 35.47 -9.99 12.05
CA GLU A 161 35.44 -11.46 11.98
C GLU A 161 36.58 -12.12 12.80
N GLU A 162 37.73 -11.46 12.89
CA GLU A 162 38.94 -12.00 13.53
C GLU A 162 39.17 -11.48 14.96
N GLY A 163 38.55 -10.37 15.35
CA GLY A 163 38.76 -9.71 16.64
C GLY A 163 37.83 -10.19 17.75
N ASP A 164 38.41 -10.62 18.88
CA ASP A 164 37.75 -10.75 20.19
C ASP A 164 37.45 -9.35 20.80
N ALA A 165 36.91 -8.44 19.98
CA ALA A 165 36.79 -7.03 20.29
C ALA A 165 35.54 -6.77 21.14
N SER A 166 35.75 -6.33 22.37
CA SER A 166 34.69 -5.72 23.18
C SER A 166 34.13 -4.49 22.47
N VAL A 167 32.81 -4.36 22.44
CA VAL A 167 32.00 -3.28 21.83
C VAL A 167 32.43 -1.85 22.25
N THR A 168 33.29 -1.70 23.26
CA THR A 168 33.74 -0.43 23.83
C THR A 168 34.80 0.32 23.04
N ASP A 169 35.47 -0.28 22.05
CA ASP A 169 36.55 0.38 21.29
C ASP A 169 36.12 0.96 19.92
N ILE A 170 34.83 0.90 19.58
CA ILE A 170 34.30 1.53 18.36
C ILE A 170 34.07 3.03 18.64
N THR A 171 35.12 3.84 18.49
CA THR A 171 34.95 5.29 18.42
C THR A 171 34.48 5.68 17.01
N PRO A 172 33.34 6.35 16.85
CA PRO A 172 32.98 6.91 15.56
C PRO A 172 33.93 8.08 15.30
N SER A 173 34.82 7.94 14.32
CA SER A 173 35.58 9.06 13.76
C SER A 173 34.63 9.94 12.93
N THR A 174 33.70 10.63 13.60
CA THR A 174 32.94 11.71 12.97
C THR A 174 33.83 12.94 12.92
N SER A 175 34.46 13.15 11.76
CA SER A 175 35.04 14.44 11.41
C SER A 175 33.92 15.49 11.37
N SER A 176 33.85 16.29 12.44
CA SER A 176 33.51 17.72 12.46
C SER A 176 32.60 18.24 11.35
N ALA A 177 31.34 18.48 11.69
CA ALA A 177 30.55 19.54 11.06
C ALA A 177 29.72 20.26 12.13
N SER A 178 30.34 21.27 12.75
CA SER A 178 29.68 22.29 13.54
C SER A 178 28.78 23.12 12.63
N GLY A 179 27.46 23.04 12.84
CA GLY A 179 26.50 23.80 12.05
C GLY A 179 25.29 24.19 12.89
N SER A 180 25.37 25.37 13.49
CA SER A 180 24.32 26.01 14.27
C SER A 180 23.03 26.20 13.45
N LEU A 181 21.88 25.91 14.06
CA LEU A 181 20.56 26.24 13.52
C LEU A 181 20.30 27.76 13.59
N PRO A 182 19.76 28.40 12.54
CA PRO A 182 19.00 29.62 12.68
C PRO A 182 17.50 29.33 12.70
N THR A 183 16.86 29.84 13.73
CA THR A 183 15.42 30.13 13.87
C THR A 183 14.87 30.92 12.69
N ALA A 184 13.79 30.44 12.07
CA ALA A 184 13.03 31.18 11.06
C ALA A 184 11.73 31.74 11.67
N SER A 185 11.69 33.08 11.73
CA SER A 185 10.53 33.90 12.02
C SER A 185 9.62 34.04 10.80
N SER A 186 8.32 33.86 11.01
CA SER A 186 7.25 34.08 10.03
C SER A 186 7.14 35.55 9.59
N PRO A 187 6.83 35.84 8.32
CA PRO A 187 6.25 37.11 7.93
C PRO A 187 4.74 37.01 7.72
N THR A 188 4.05 38.00 8.29
CA THR A 188 2.62 38.28 8.23
C THR A 188 2.30 39.18 7.02
N THR A 189 1.00 39.24 6.68
CA THR A 189 0.24 40.28 5.93
C THR A 189 -0.10 39.99 4.46
N PRO A 190 -1.13 40.64 3.86
CA PRO A 190 -2.47 40.97 4.39
C PRO A 190 -3.62 40.56 3.43
N SER A 191 -4.84 40.42 3.96
CA SER A 191 -6.07 40.29 3.16
C SER A 191 -6.58 41.66 2.73
N LEU A 192 -6.91 41.81 1.44
CA LEU A 192 -7.73 42.90 0.93
C LEU A 192 -8.89 42.36 0.10
N ALA A 193 -10.06 42.85 0.48
CA ALA A 193 -11.40 42.62 -0.04
C ALA A 193 -11.53 42.74 -1.57
N ARG A 194 -12.58 42.12 -2.13
CA ARG A 194 -13.87 42.82 -2.43
C ARG A 194 -14.59 42.24 -3.66
N ASN A 195 -15.89 41.99 -3.46
CA ASN A 195 -17.03 42.08 -4.38
C ASN A 195 -17.35 41.03 -5.45
N ARG A 196 -18.43 40.32 -5.11
CA ARG A 196 -19.59 39.90 -5.93
C ARG A 196 -20.08 41.00 -6.90
N PRO A 197 -20.73 40.62 -8.01
CA PRO A 197 -22.18 40.82 -8.04
C PRO A 197 -22.99 39.65 -8.62
N SER A 198 -24.23 39.66 -8.19
CA SER A 198 -25.38 38.82 -8.55
C SER A 198 -25.96 39.13 -9.93
N SER A 199 -26.41 38.11 -10.66
CA SER A 199 -27.69 38.15 -11.39
C SER A 199 -28.05 36.77 -11.98
N ALA A 200 -29.27 36.34 -11.68
CA ALA A 200 -30.09 35.40 -12.46
C ALA A 200 -31.33 36.22 -12.93
N PRO A 201 -32.37 35.68 -13.60
CA PRO A 201 -32.59 34.33 -14.17
C PRO A 201 -33.22 34.36 -15.59
N SER A 202 -33.41 33.20 -16.24
CA SER A 202 -34.69 32.85 -16.93
C SER A 202 -34.65 31.44 -17.57
N ALA A 203 -35.65 30.63 -17.23
CA ALA A 203 -36.02 29.38 -17.89
C ALA A 203 -36.81 29.66 -19.19
N PRO A 204 -37.11 28.63 -20.02
CA PRO A 204 -38.45 28.00 -19.92
C PRO A 204 -38.41 26.47 -20.27
N PRO A 205 -39.52 25.74 -20.52
CA PRO A 205 -39.99 24.74 -19.57
C PRO A 205 -40.16 23.31 -20.14
N SER A 206 -40.47 22.43 -19.20
CA SER A 206 -41.02 21.07 -19.28
C SER A 206 -41.73 20.61 -20.56
N ARG A 207 -41.50 19.35 -20.91
CA ARG A 207 -42.55 18.43 -21.39
C ARG A 207 -42.41 17.06 -20.73
N SER A 208 -43.57 16.55 -20.30
CA SER A 208 -43.86 15.40 -19.47
C SER A 208 -43.90 14.07 -20.26
N PRO A 209 -44.00 12.92 -19.56
CA PRO A 209 -43.69 11.58 -20.06
C PRO A 209 -44.95 10.79 -20.46
N THR A 210 -44.74 9.70 -21.22
CA THR A 210 -45.60 8.54 -21.57
C THR A 210 -45.37 8.27 -23.06
N VAL A 211 -45.06 7.08 -23.58
CA VAL A 211 -45.60 5.72 -23.45
C VAL A 211 -44.45 4.81 -23.93
N THR A 212 -44.13 3.66 -23.35
CA THR A 212 -44.60 2.37 -23.89
C THR A 212 -44.06 1.22 -23.05
N SER A 213 -45.03 0.46 -22.56
CA SER A 213 -44.94 -0.79 -21.82
C SER A 213 -44.19 -1.93 -22.55
N LEU A 214 -43.55 -2.75 -21.72
CA LEU A 214 -43.51 -4.23 -21.79
C LEU A 214 -43.49 -4.86 -23.20
N ARG A 215 -42.30 -5.27 -23.66
CA ARG A 215 -42.16 -6.41 -24.57
C ARG A 215 -41.02 -7.35 -24.15
N ARG A 216 -41.47 -8.52 -23.70
CA ARG A 216 -40.94 -9.86 -24.00
C ARG A 216 -39.81 -10.41 -23.12
N LEU A 217 -40.26 -10.92 -21.97
CA LEU A 217 -39.87 -12.25 -21.50
C LEU A 217 -40.05 -13.31 -22.61
N ARG A 218 -39.01 -14.13 -22.79
CA ARG A 218 -38.92 -15.45 -23.45
C ARG A 218 -37.97 -15.51 -24.64
N THR A 219 -36.70 -15.82 -24.35
CA THR A 219 -35.89 -16.76 -25.17
C THR A 219 -34.82 -17.44 -24.31
N SER A 220 -35.04 -18.73 -24.06
CA SER A 220 -34.10 -19.85 -23.84
C SER A 220 -33.00 -19.79 -22.77
N PRO A 221 -32.87 -20.80 -21.88
CA PRO A 221 -31.77 -20.91 -20.93
C PRO A 221 -30.51 -21.36 -21.69
N ARG A 222 -29.71 -20.41 -22.17
CA ARG A 222 -28.33 -20.70 -22.52
C ARG A 222 -27.59 -21.01 -21.21
N LYS A 223 -27.22 -22.28 -21.01
CA LYS A 223 -26.15 -22.68 -20.09
C LYS A 223 -24.86 -21.95 -20.51
N SER A 224 -24.70 -20.70 -20.08
CA SER A 224 -23.44 -19.99 -20.18
C SER A 224 -22.51 -20.64 -19.18
N LYS A 225 -21.39 -21.17 -19.67
CA LYS A 225 -20.22 -21.54 -18.88
C LYS A 225 -19.88 -20.36 -17.96
N THR A 226 -20.39 -20.36 -16.74
CA THR A 226 -19.92 -19.47 -15.68
C THR A 226 -18.53 -19.96 -15.34
N SER A 227 -17.53 -19.27 -15.88
CA SER A 227 -16.16 -19.40 -15.39
C SER A 227 -16.23 -19.32 -13.87
N ARG A 228 -15.71 -20.33 -13.17
CA ARG A 228 -15.56 -20.35 -11.71
C ARG A 228 -14.62 -19.21 -11.33
N ARG A 229 -15.13 -17.96 -11.31
CA ARG A 229 -14.44 -16.81 -10.74
C ARG A 229 -14.58 -17.01 -9.25
N THR A 230 -13.47 -17.28 -8.57
CA THR A 230 -13.43 -17.41 -7.11
C THR A 230 -13.82 -16.06 -6.53
N HIS A 231 -15.01 -15.93 -5.91
CA HIS A 231 -15.47 -14.66 -5.35
C HIS A 231 -14.91 -14.44 -3.93
N GLY A 232 -13.60 -14.63 -3.78
CA GLY A 232 -12.85 -14.45 -2.53
C GLY A 232 -12.71 -15.74 -1.72
N PRO A 233 -12.03 -15.67 -0.56
CA PRO A 233 -12.02 -16.75 0.42
C PRO A 233 -13.48 -17.09 0.78
N ASP A 234 -13.83 -18.37 0.72
CA ASP A 234 -15.16 -18.91 1.06
C ASP A 234 -16.36 -18.40 0.23
N ASP A 235 -16.13 -17.79 -0.94
CA ASP A 235 -17.18 -17.27 -1.84
C ASP A 235 -18.10 -16.23 -1.15
N ILE A 236 -17.65 -15.61 -0.05
CA ILE A 236 -18.43 -14.70 0.80
C ILE A 236 -18.98 -13.50 0.02
N PHE A 237 -18.24 -13.02 -0.98
CA PHE A 237 -18.66 -11.90 -1.82
C PHE A 237 -19.75 -12.29 -2.82
N HIS A 238 -20.05 -13.58 -3.01
CA HIS A 238 -21.15 -14.03 -3.86
C HIS A 238 -22.52 -13.52 -3.36
N ALA A 239 -22.70 -13.42 -2.04
CA ALA A 239 -23.93 -12.89 -1.42
C ALA A 239 -24.12 -11.38 -1.62
N LEU A 240 -23.04 -10.67 -1.96
CA LEU A 240 -23.03 -9.24 -2.22
C LEU A 240 -23.14 -8.90 -3.71
N LYS A 241 -22.97 -9.88 -4.60
CA LYS A 241 -22.99 -9.69 -6.05
C LYS A 241 -24.20 -8.87 -6.52
N ASN A 242 -23.92 -7.84 -7.33
CA ASN A 242 -24.89 -6.89 -7.89
C ASN A 242 -25.62 -5.98 -6.87
N LYS A 243 -25.26 -6.02 -5.58
CA LYS A 243 -25.69 -4.97 -4.65
C LYS A 243 -24.83 -3.73 -4.90
N CYS A 244 -25.44 -2.55 -4.86
CA CYS A 244 -24.74 -1.29 -5.08
C CYS A 244 -24.88 -0.40 -3.84
N ILE A 245 -23.78 0.24 -3.49
CA ILE A 245 -23.70 1.27 -2.44
C ILE A 245 -23.24 2.57 -3.07
N SER A 246 -23.70 3.70 -2.54
CA SER A 246 -23.42 5.02 -3.10
C SER A 246 -22.98 6.01 -2.04
N LEU A 247 -22.00 6.85 -2.38
CA LEU A 247 -21.55 7.98 -1.58
C LEU A 247 -21.60 9.26 -2.40
N GLU A 248 -22.19 10.28 -1.80
CA GLU A 248 -22.16 11.62 -2.33
C GLU A 248 -20.94 12.39 -1.81
N ALA A 249 -20.00 12.72 -2.70
CA ALA A 249 -18.80 13.46 -2.36
C ALA A 249 -18.53 14.56 -3.39
N GLY A 250 -18.57 15.82 -2.94
CA GLY A 250 -18.42 16.99 -3.82
C GLY A 250 -19.51 17.05 -4.90
N GLU A 251 -19.10 17.20 -6.16
CA GLU A 251 -19.99 17.34 -7.32
C GLU A 251 -20.43 16.01 -7.94
N TYR A 252 -19.95 14.88 -7.39
CA TYR A 252 -20.20 13.55 -7.93
C TYR A 252 -20.84 12.63 -6.89
N THR A 253 -21.60 11.68 -7.39
CA THR A 253 -22.09 10.53 -6.63
C THR A 253 -21.34 9.31 -7.12
N TYR A 254 -20.53 8.72 -6.25
CA TYR A 254 -19.78 7.51 -6.50
C TYR A 254 -20.65 6.31 -6.15
N GLU A 255 -20.77 5.37 -7.06
CA GLU A 255 -21.55 4.14 -6.87
C GLU A 255 -20.64 2.93 -7.09
N HIS A 256 -20.58 2.08 -6.09
CA HIS A 256 -19.84 0.82 -6.13
C HIS A 256 -20.84 -0.34 -6.18
N CYS A 257 -20.80 -1.12 -7.25
CA CYS A 257 -21.58 -2.35 -7.39
C CYS A 257 -20.67 -3.57 -7.24
N TRP A 258 -20.93 -4.36 -6.21
CA TRP A 258 -20.14 -5.52 -5.84
C TRP A 258 -19.99 -6.51 -6.99
N LEU A 259 -18.74 -6.81 -7.34
CA LEU A 259 -18.33 -7.78 -8.37
C LEU A 259 -18.81 -7.45 -9.79
N GLU A 260 -19.28 -6.21 -10.02
CA GLU A 260 -19.75 -5.76 -11.33
C GLU A 260 -18.92 -4.59 -11.85
N LYS A 261 -19.15 -3.38 -11.31
CA LYS A 261 -18.52 -2.14 -11.78
C LYS A 261 -18.56 -1.03 -10.72
N ALA A 262 -17.67 -0.06 -10.87
CA ALA A 262 -17.70 1.21 -10.16
C ALA A 262 -18.08 2.33 -11.14
N THR A 263 -18.97 3.23 -10.73
CA THR A 263 -19.42 4.35 -11.57
C THR A 263 -19.38 5.68 -10.83
N GLN A 264 -19.11 6.75 -11.58
CA GLN A 264 -19.17 8.12 -11.12
C GLN A 264 -20.34 8.81 -11.84
N LYS A 265 -21.30 9.33 -11.09
CA LYS A 265 -22.46 10.06 -11.62
C LYS A 265 -22.30 11.53 -11.29
N SER A 266 -22.39 12.42 -12.28
CA SER A 266 -22.36 13.87 -12.03
C SER A 266 -23.70 14.32 -11.46
N LYS A 267 -23.69 15.11 -10.38
CA LYS A 267 -24.91 15.71 -9.82
C LYS A 267 -25.54 16.74 -10.77
N LYS A 268 -24.74 17.33 -11.66
CA LYS A 268 -25.16 18.36 -12.63
C LYS A 268 -25.74 17.78 -13.93
N GLY A 269 -25.95 16.47 -14.02
CA GLY A 269 -26.60 15.84 -15.17
C GLY A 269 -25.69 15.58 -16.39
N HIS A 270 -24.37 15.73 -16.26
CA HIS A 270 -23.39 15.47 -17.33
C HIS A 270 -23.13 13.97 -17.61
N GLY A 271 -24.08 13.08 -17.29
CA GLY A 271 -23.97 11.64 -17.50
C GLY A 271 -23.26 10.88 -16.38
N HIS A 272 -22.99 9.60 -16.66
CA HIS A 272 -22.26 8.69 -15.77
C HIS A 272 -21.00 8.17 -16.45
N SER A 273 -19.89 8.16 -15.73
CA SER A 273 -18.61 7.62 -16.18
C SER A 273 -18.35 6.28 -15.51
N ILE A 274 -17.95 5.27 -16.28
CA ILE A 274 -17.55 3.97 -15.74
C ILE A 274 -16.10 4.09 -15.25
N MET A 275 -15.88 3.88 -13.96
CA MET A 275 -14.56 3.98 -13.32
C MET A 275 -13.78 2.66 -13.35
N GLY A 276 -14.45 1.55 -13.63
CA GLY A 276 -13.83 0.24 -13.80
C GLY A 276 -14.85 -0.91 -13.72
N HIS A 277 -14.47 -2.06 -14.26
CA HIS A 277 -15.18 -3.32 -14.17
C HIS A 277 -14.42 -4.31 -13.29
N PHE A 278 -15.13 -5.10 -12.50
CA PHE A 278 -14.50 -6.05 -11.59
C PHE A 278 -13.63 -7.07 -12.34
N LYS A 279 -12.37 -7.20 -11.94
CA LYS A 279 -11.42 -8.16 -12.50
C LYS A 279 -11.05 -9.26 -11.52
N ARG A 280 -10.53 -8.86 -10.36
CA ARG A 280 -9.91 -9.78 -9.40
C ARG A 280 -9.96 -9.25 -7.97
N ILE A 281 -9.77 -10.19 -7.05
CA ILE A 281 -9.61 -9.93 -5.62
C ILE A 281 -8.15 -10.18 -5.29
N GLN A 282 -7.53 -9.27 -4.56
CA GLN A 282 -6.15 -9.33 -4.12
C GLN A 282 -6.09 -9.02 -2.61
N ARG A 283 -4.99 -9.39 -1.96
CA ARG A 283 -4.64 -8.89 -0.62
C ARG A 283 -3.46 -7.96 -0.80
N ASP A 284 -3.56 -6.76 -0.26
CA ASP A 284 -2.46 -5.78 -0.26
C ASP A 284 -2.31 -5.19 1.16
N PHE A 285 -1.10 -4.75 1.51
CA PHE A 285 -0.80 -4.17 2.81
C PHE A 285 -1.20 -2.69 2.86
N VAL A 286 -1.79 -2.27 3.98
CA VAL A 286 -2.16 -0.89 4.27
C VAL A 286 -1.49 -0.43 5.55
N ASP A 287 -0.99 0.80 5.51
CA ASP A 287 -0.56 1.57 6.67
C ASP A 287 -1.37 2.86 6.72
N ASP A 288 -2.63 2.75 7.16
CA ASP A 288 -3.57 3.89 7.30
C ASP A 288 -3.65 4.23 8.79
N GLU A 289 -3.49 5.51 9.12
CA GLU A 289 -3.57 5.96 10.51
C GLU A 289 -4.97 5.76 11.08
N ASP A 290 -5.02 5.34 12.34
CA ASP A 290 -6.29 5.15 13.03
C ASP A 290 -6.99 6.50 13.21
N ARG A 291 -8.19 6.60 12.64
CA ARG A 291 -9.00 7.81 12.73
C ARG A 291 -9.98 7.70 13.90
N LEU A 292 -10.27 8.84 14.51
CA LEU A 292 -11.24 8.99 15.60
C LEU A 292 -12.67 8.57 15.22
N ASP A 293 -13.00 8.55 13.92
CA ASP A 293 -14.32 8.19 13.39
C ASP A 293 -14.51 6.67 13.21
N GLY A 294 -13.49 5.85 13.48
CA GLY A 294 -13.55 4.39 13.33
C GLY A 294 -13.64 3.93 11.87
N LYS A 295 -13.47 4.85 10.89
CA LYS A 295 -13.55 4.59 9.44
C LYS A 295 -12.15 4.63 8.81
N SER A 296 -11.22 3.93 9.43
CA SER A 296 -9.84 3.72 8.95
C SER A 296 -9.64 2.28 8.52
N LEU A 297 -8.68 2.06 7.62
CA LEU A 297 -8.26 0.70 7.26
C LEU A 297 -7.34 0.08 8.33
N GLY A 298 -6.71 0.92 9.16
CA GLY A 298 -5.70 0.54 10.14
C GLY A 298 -4.43 0.00 9.46
N ARG A 299 -3.59 -0.66 10.26
CA ARG A 299 -2.36 -1.32 9.80
C ARG A 299 -2.55 -2.81 9.56
N GLY A 300 -2.14 -3.30 8.39
CA GLY A 300 -2.11 -4.73 8.08
C GLY A 300 -2.58 -5.08 6.66
N GLU A 301 -2.70 -6.38 6.39
CA GLU A 301 -3.24 -6.86 5.13
C GLU A 301 -4.76 -6.62 5.05
N ARG A 302 -5.20 -6.12 3.88
CA ARG A 302 -6.60 -5.89 3.57
C ARG A 302 -6.96 -6.51 2.23
N ILE A 303 -8.23 -6.87 2.08
CA ILE A 303 -8.77 -7.34 0.81
C ILE A 303 -9.00 -6.13 -0.09
N VAL A 304 -8.51 -6.22 -1.31
CA VAL A 304 -8.64 -5.21 -2.36
C VAL A 304 -9.36 -5.81 -3.55
N LEU A 305 -10.46 -5.19 -3.95
CA LEU A 305 -11.17 -5.51 -5.19
C LEU A 305 -10.64 -4.60 -6.29
N ARG A 306 -10.05 -5.19 -7.33
CA ARG A 306 -9.51 -4.47 -8.49
C ARG A 306 -10.59 -4.32 -9.56
N TYR A 307 -10.90 -3.08 -9.89
CA TYR A 307 -11.79 -2.71 -11.00
C TYR A 307 -10.97 -2.04 -12.09
N GLU A 308 -10.93 -2.62 -13.29
CA GLU A 308 -10.10 -2.17 -14.40
C GLU A 308 -10.94 -2.05 -15.68
N ASP A 309 -10.34 -1.59 -16.77
CA ASP A 309 -11.03 -1.39 -18.06
C ASP A 309 -12.25 -0.44 -17.98
N GLY A 310 -12.17 0.60 -17.15
CA GLY A 310 -13.17 1.66 -17.14
C GLY A 310 -13.14 2.50 -18.42
N GLN A 311 -13.99 3.53 -18.45
CA GLN A 311 -14.07 4.45 -19.57
C GLN A 311 -12.72 5.15 -19.79
N GLN A 312 -12.34 5.30 -21.07
CA GLN A 312 -11.10 5.97 -21.47
C GLN A 312 -11.02 7.37 -20.85
N CYS A 313 -9.89 7.65 -20.20
CA CYS A 313 -9.62 8.95 -19.61
C CYS A 313 -8.95 9.86 -20.63
N TRP A 314 -9.23 11.16 -20.56
CA TRP A 314 -8.56 12.13 -21.43
C TRP A 314 -7.11 12.29 -20.96
N ASN A 315 -6.16 12.01 -21.86
CA ASN A 315 -4.72 12.06 -21.57
C ASN A 315 -4.26 11.16 -20.40
N GLY A 316 -4.85 9.97 -20.27
CA GLY A 316 -4.50 9.01 -19.23
C GLY A 316 -4.87 7.57 -19.61
N PRO A 317 -4.53 6.59 -18.76
CA PRO A 317 -4.94 5.21 -18.99
C PRO A 317 -6.46 5.07 -18.89
N LYS A 318 -6.99 3.89 -19.28
CA LYS A 318 -8.37 3.55 -18.95
C LYS A 318 -8.57 3.68 -17.45
N ARG A 319 -9.72 4.24 -17.04
CA ARG A 319 -10.03 4.42 -15.62
C ARG A 319 -9.95 3.08 -14.88
N ARG A 320 -9.31 3.09 -13.72
CA ARG A 320 -9.26 1.95 -12.79
C ARG A 320 -9.62 2.41 -11.38
N THR A 321 -10.22 1.51 -10.61
CA THR A 321 -10.62 1.75 -9.22
C THR A 321 -10.17 0.60 -8.34
N ASP A 322 -9.47 0.93 -7.27
CA ASP A 322 -9.06 -0.01 -6.23
C ASP A 322 -9.94 0.19 -5.00
N VAL A 323 -10.71 -0.85 -4.67
CA VAL A 323 -11.66 -0.81 -3.56
C VAL A 323 -11.08 -1.59 -2.39
N TRP A 324 -10.70 -0.87 -1.35
CA TRP A 324 -10.13 -1.39 -0.12
C TRP A 324 -11.24 -1.65 0.89
N LEU A 325 -11.27 -2.86 1.44
CA LEU A 325 -12.31 -3.28 2.38
C LEU A 325 -11.84 -3.10 3.82
N GLY A 326 -12.61 -2.34 4.60
CA GLY A 326 -12.48 -2.19 6.05
C GLY A 326 -13.61 -2.91 6.78
N CYS A 327 -13.33 -3.41 7.98
CA CYS A 327 -14.35 -4.01 8.84
C CYS A 327 -15.35 -2.92 9.30
N SER A 328 -16.63 -3.15 9.07
CA SER A 328 -17.72 -2.28 9.53
C SER A 328 -18.99 -3.08 9.74
N GLU A 329 -19.91 -2.59 10.57
CA GLU A 329 -21.23 -3.22 10.73
C GLU A 329 -22.14 -2.99 9.53
N THR A 330 -21.92 -1.88 8.80
CA THR A 330 -22.77 -1.46 7.68
C THR A 330 -22.01 -1.40 6.36
N GLU A 331 -22.71 -1.68 5.27
CA GLU A 331 -22.19 -1.60 3.91
C GLU A 331 -22.23 -0.15 3.42
N GLU A 332 -21.10 0.56 3.47
CA GLU A 332 -21.01 1.95 3.05
C GLU A 332 -19.64 2.33 2.49
N VAL A 333 -19.62 3.27 1.55
CA VAL A 333 -18.35 3.84 1.05
C VAL A 333 -17.95 4.96 2.00
N TRP A 334 -16.78 4.85 2.63
CA TRP A 334 -16.27 5.84 3.58
C TRP A 334 -15.57 7.00 2.88
N ARG A 335 -14.79 6.70 1.84
CA ARG A 335 -13.96 7.69 1.17
C ARG A 335 -13.66 7.28 -0.26
N VAL A 336 -13.58 8.27 -1.13
CA VAL A 336 -13.05 8.14 -2.49
C VAL A 336 -11.96 9.18 -2.66
N SER A 337 -10.77 8.76 -3.05
CA SER A 337 -9.63 9.63 -3.32
C SER A 337 -9.04 9.34 -4.69
N ASP A 338 -8.51 10.36 -5.35
CA ASP A 338 -7.76 10.21 -6.60
C ASP A 338 -6.31 9.89 -6.23
N ALA A 339 -5.84 8.67 -6.53
CA ALA A 339 -4.49 8.23 -6.19
C ALA A 339 -3.48 8.68 -7.25
N GLU A 340 -3.85 8.51 -8.52
CA GLU A 340 -3.11 8.98 -9.70
C GLU A 340 -4.14 9.38 -10.77
N LYS A 341 -3.73 10.07 -11.83
CA LYS A 341 -4.64 10.45 -12.92
C LYS A 341 -5.45 9.25 -13.41
N CYS A 342 -6.77 9.29 -13.18
CA CYS A 342 -7.73 8.26 -13.61
C CYS A 342 -7.62 6.93 -12.84
N VAL A 343 -6.99 6.95 -11.67
CA VAL A 343 -6.78 5.82 -10.76
C VAL A 343 -7.37 6.18 -9.42
N TYR A 344 -8.51 5.57 -9.10
CA TYR A 344 -9.28 5.92 -7.93
C TYR A 344 -9.07 4.91 -6.81
N LYS A 345 -8.92 5.40 -5.58
CA LYS A 345 -8.91 4.58 -4.37
C LYS A 345 -10.23 4.79 -3.63
N MET A 346 -11.00 3.72 -3.45
CA MET A 346 -12.21 3.73 -2.64
C MET A 346 -11.97 2.93 -1.36
N VAL A 347 -12.41 3.46 -0.23
CA VAL A 347 -12.43 2.76 1.05
C VAL A 347 -13.88 2.44 1.39
N VAL A 348 -14.18 1.15 1.58
CA VAL A 348 -15.53 0.63 1.79
C VAL A 348 -15.57 -0.15 3.10
N GLY A 349 -16.50 0.21 3.97
CA GLY A 349 -16.85 -0.56 5.15
C GLY A 349 -17.78 -1.69 4.78
N THR A 350 -17.46 -2.91 5.21
CA THR A 350 -18.33 -4.09 5.03
C THR A 350 -18.14 -5.08 6.20
N PRO A 351 -19.22 -5.72 6.69
CA PRO A 351 -19.10 -6.80 7.65
C PRO A 351 -18.35 -8.01 7.10
N ALA A 352 -18.31 -8.19 5.77
CA ALA A 352 -17.55 -9.27 5.13
C ALA A 352 -16.03 -9.14 5.30
N ALA A 353 -15.52 -7.99 5.77
CA ALA A 353 -14.09 -7.77 6.01
C ALA A 353 -13.66 -8.03 7.47
N CYS A 354 -14.60 -8.24 8.40
CA CYS A 354 -14.30 -8.33 9.84
C CYS A 354 -13.58 -9.63 10.23
N GLU A 355 -13.99 -10.78 9.68
CA GLU A 355 -13.31 -12.07 9.93
C GLU A 355 -11.85 -12.08 9.45
N PHE A 356 -11.50 -11.20 8.50
CA PHE A 356 -10.15 -11.10 7.94
C PHE A 356 -9.28 -10.06 8.65
N ALA A 357 -9.87 -9.18 9.46
CA ALA A 357 -9.11 -8.24 10.28
C ALA A 357 -8.52 -8.91 11.53
N GLU A 358 -9.24 -9.86 12.12
CA GLU A 358 -8.81 -10.61 13.32
C GLU A 358 -7.66 -11.58 13.01
N ALA A 359 -7.71 -12.28 11.87
CA ALA A 359 -6.65 -13.21 11.43
C ALA A 359 -5.27 -12.53 11.20
N ALA A 360 -5.23 -11.21 10.99
CA ALA A 360 -4.00 -10.44 10.87
C ALA A 360 -3.47 -9.94 12.23
N GLY A 361 -4.33 -9.86 13.26
CA GLY A 361 -3.99 -9.43 14.61
C GLY A 361 -3.42 -10.55 15.50
N GLU A 362 -3.82 -11.80 15.29
CA GLU A 362 -3.43 -12.93 16.14
C GLU A 362 -1.98 -13.43 15.95
N ARG A 363 -1.22 -12.92 14.98
CA ARG A 363 0.21 -13.29 14.82
C ARG A 363 1.18 -12.50 15.71
N LYS A 364 0.69 -11.68 16.63
CA LYS A 364 1.50 -10.97 17.63
C LYS A 364 0.94 -11.16 19.04
N LYS A 365 1.43 -12.21 19.71
CA LYS A 365 1.73 -12.34 21.16
C LYS A 365 1.48 -13.78 21.60
N ASP A 366 2.50 -14.61 21.44
CA ASP A 366 2.76 -15.72 22.34
C ASP A 366 4.29 -15.81 22.45
N GLU A 367 4.86 -14.86 23.19
CA GLU A 367 6.19 -15.03 23.78
C GLU A 367 5.98 -15.35 25.26
N LEU A 368 6.54 -16.49 25.66
CA LEU A 368 6.54 -17.08 26.99
C LEU A 368 7.95 -16.97 27.57
#